data_AF-A0A4U7CA48-F1
#
_entry.id   AF-A0A4U7CA48-F1
#
_cell.length_a   1.000
_cell.length_b   1.000
_cell.length_c   1.000
_cell.angle_alpha   90.00
_cell.angle_beta   90.00
_cell.angle_gamma   90.00
#
_symmetry.space_group_name_H-M   'P 1'
#
loop_
_entity.id
_entity.type
_entity.pdbx_description
1 polymer ?
#
loop_
_entity_poly.entity_id
_entity_poly.type
_entity_poly.pdbx_seq_one_letter_code
_entity_poly.pdbx_strand_id
1 'polypeptide(L)'
;MDVPDPGPRWGAVEEDAESTAAAYRERGWTAVAGHPGQVNPVADAARVDVLLPESEFEAALEAVDEAAIDGVDVYAGAADGVAYRLVVATDEAAEVALCIPTYIGDEDLASLRAAAAADGALTVRLRPLDDRDHVAIAIDDPAVFFDAPES
;
A
#
# COMPACT_ATOMS: atom_id res chain seq x y z
N MET A 1 -1.36 -20.18 -6.87
CA MET A 1 -1.64 -18.92 -7.56
C MET A 1 -0.30 -18.44 -8.04
N ASP A 2 -0.11 -18.29 -9.35
CA ASP A 2 1.10 -17.70 -9.91
C ASP A 2 1.07 -16.21 -9.53
N VAL A 3 2.10 -15.68 -8.87
CA VAL A 3 2.14 -14.26 -8.52
C VAL A 3 2.27 -13.50 -9.83
N PRO A 4 1.39 -12.52 -10.13
CA PRO A 4 1.48 -11.80 -11.39
C PRO A 4 2.84 -11.12 -11.48
N ASP A 5 3.51 -11.29 -12.62
CA ASP A 5 4.71 -10.51 -12.93
C ASP A 5 4.30 -9.03 -12.90
N PRO A 6 4.92 -8.21 -12.02
CA PRO A 6 4.50 -6.83 -11.86
C PRO A 6 4.95 -5.98 -13.06
N GLY A 7 5.62 -6.55 -14.06
CA GLY A 7 5.95 -5.89 -15.31
C GLY A 7 7.02 -4.80 -15.19
N PRO A 8 7.43 -4.21 -16.33
CA PRO A 8 8.52 -3.24 -16.37
C PRO A 8 8.18 -1.90 -15.69
N ARG A 9 6.90 -1.63 -15.40
CA ARG A 9 6.45 -0.37 -14.79
C ARG A 9 6.59 -0.36 -13.28
N TRP A 10 6.77 -1.53 -12.66
CA TRP A 10 6.88 -1.67 -11.21
C TRP A 10 8.00 -0.83 -10.61
N GLY A 11 9.21 -0.88 -11.20
CA GLY A 11 10.34 -0.10 -10.70
C GLY A 11 10.06 1.40 -10.65
N ALA A 12 9.27 1.94 -11.60
CA ALA A 12 8.88 3.35 -11.57
C ALA A 12 7.96 3.66 -10.39
N VAL A 13 7.05 2.75 -10.03
CA VAL A 13 6.14 2.91 -8.89
C VAL A 13 6.90 2.83 -7.56
N GLU A 14 7.95 1.98 -7.49
CA GLU A 14 8.87 1.96 -6.35
C GLU A 14 9.67 3.26 -6.24
N GLU A 15 10.16 3.81 -7.36
CA GLU A 15 10.82 5.12 -7.39
C GLU A 15 9.87 6.26 -6.98
N ASP A 16 8.61 6.23 -7.40
CA ASP A 16 7.58 7.20 -6.97
C ASP A 16 7.32 7.11 -5.45
N ALA A 17 7.32 5.89 -4.88
CA ALA A 17 7.18 5.69 -3.44
C ALA A 17 8.35 6.29 -2.66
N GLU A 18 9.59 6.11 -3.16
CA GLU A 18 10.80 6.69 -2.58
C GLU A 18 10.75 8.22 -2.63
N SER A 19 10.47 8.77 -3.81
CA SER A 19 10.34 10.21 -4.04
C SER A 19 9.27 10.86 -3.16
N THR A 20 8.12 10.20 -3.01
CA THR A 20 7.04 10.67 -2.13
C THR A 20 7.47 10.69 -0.66
N ALA A 21 8.11 9.61 -0.19
CA ALA A 21 8.63 9.56 1.17
C ALA A 21 9.74 10.60 1.40
N ALA A 22 10.62 10.82 0.43
CA ALA A 22 11.64 11.86 0.50
C ALA A 22 11.02 13.26 0.66
N ALA A 23 9.97 13.58 -0.09
CA ALA A 23 9.26 14.85 0.02
C ALA A 23 8.65 15.07 1.42
N TYR A 24 8.14 14.01 2.07
CA TYR A 24 7.69 14.08 3.46
C TYR A 24 8.87 14.29 4.42
N ARG A 25 9.99 13.56 4.26
CA ARG A 25 11.19 13.75 5.09
C ARG A 25 11.77 15.16 4.97
N GLU A 26 11.74 15.77 3.79
CA GLU A 26 12.15 17.16 3.57
C GLU A 26 11.27 18.16 4.34
N ARG A 27 10.02 17.80 4.61
CA ARG A 27 9.09 18.58 5.46
C ARG A 27 9.31 18.34 6.95
N GLY A 28 10.22 17.44 7.34
CA GLY A 28 10.51 17.06 8.72
C GLY A 28 9.73 15.86 9.24
N TRP A 29 8.96 15.18 8.36
CA TRP A 29 8.12 14.05 8.74
C TRP A 29 8.90 12.74 8.78
N THR A 30 8.45 11.81 9.61
CA THR A 30 8.93 10.43 9.62
C THR A 30 8.26 9.67 8.48
N ALA A 31 8.95 9.54 7.35
CA ALA A 31 8.42 8.82 6.19
C ALA A 31 9.14 7.50 5.93
N VAL A 32 8.37 6.46 5.59
CA VAL A 32 8.86 5.13 5.20
C VAL A 32 8.41 4.86 3.76
N ALA A 33 9.35 4.44 2.91
CA ALA A 33 9.04 3.93 1.57
C ALA A 33 9.22 2.42 1.58
N GLY A 34 8.22 1.68 1.15
CA GLY A 34 8.29 0.22 1.05
C GLY A 34 8.79 -0.26 -0.30
N HIS A 35 9.59 -1.32 -0.32
CA HIS A 35 10.01 -2.06 -1.50
C HIS A 35 9.47 -3.50 -1.42
N PRO A 36 8.19 -3.71 -1.75
CA PRO A 36 7.58 -4.99 -1.53
C PRO A 36 8.12 -6.08 -2.44
N GLY A 37 8.57 -7.17 -1.82
CA GLY A 37 8.99 -8.36 -2.54
C GLY A 37 7.82 -9.13 -3.15
N GLN A 38 6.63 -9.01 -2.56
CA GLN A 38 5.41 -9.63 -3.04
C GLN A 38 4.17 -8.84 -2.60
N VAL A 39 3.17 -8.74 -3.49
CA VAL A 39 1.85 -8.20 -3.18
C VAL A 39 0.81 -9.27 -3.46
N ASN A 40 -0.05 -9.56 -2.48
CA ASN A 40 -1.04 -10.62 -2.55
C ASN A 40 -2.44 -10.09 -2.18
N PRO A 41 -3.32 -9.86 -3.16
CA PRO A 41 -4.72 -9.53 -2.88
C PRO A 41 -5.45 -10.74 -2.28
N VAL A 42 -6.23 -10.50 -1.24
CA VAL A 42 -7.08 -11.48 -0.54
C VAL A 42 -8.50 -10.96 -0.57
N ALA A 43 -9.18 -11.19 -1.70
CA ALA A 43 -10.54 -10.69 -1.93
C ALA A 43 -11.52 -11.16 -0.84
N ASP A 44 -11.45 -12.42 -0.39
CA ASP A 44 -12.35 -12.96 0.64
C ASP A 44 -12.31 -12.17 1.97
N ALA A 45 -11.20 -11.50 2.26
CA ALA A 45 -10.98 -10.71 3.46
C ALA A 45 -10.90 -9.20 3.21
N ALA A 46 -11.26 -8.72 2.00
CA ALA A 46 -11.09 -7.32 1.57
C ALA A 46 -9.71 -6.76 1.97
N ARG A 47 -8.65 -7.52 1.71
CA ARG A 47 -7.30 -7.21 2.18
C ARG A 47 -6.25 -7.34 1.09
N VAL A 48 -5.20 -6.51 1.16
CA VAL A 48 -3.99 -6.65 0.36
C VAL A 48 -2.82 -6.95 1.29
N ASP A 49 -2.21 -8.13 1.14
CA ASP A 49 -1.03 -8.54 1.87
C ASP A 49 0.24 -8.06 1.14
N VAL A 50 1.04 -7.23 1.79
CA VAL A 50 2.26 -6.63 1.23
C VAL A 50 3.46 -7.15 2.01
N LEU A 51 4.32 -7.91 1.33
CA LEU A 51 5.54 -8.46 1.90
C LEU A 51 6.66 -7.43 1.83
N LEU A 52 7.11 -6.94 2.98
CA LEU A 52 8.24 -6.02 3.06
C LEU A 52 9.51 -6.72 3.56
N PRO A 53 10.70 -6.26 3.13
CA PRO A 53 11.97 -6.54 3.79
C PRO A 53 11.89 -6.22 5.29
N GLU A 54 12.57 -7.02 6.11
CA GLU A 54 12.51 -6.90 7.58
C GLU A 54 12.84 -5.48 8.06
N SER A 55 13.89 -4.86 7.52
CA SER A 55 14.32 -3.50 7.91
C SER A 55 13.27 -2.43 7.62
N GLU A 56 12.52 -2.57 6.53
CA GLU A 56 11.47 -1.63 6.14
C GLU A 56 10.18 -1.88 6.92
N PHE A 57 9.88 -3.16 7.19
CA PHE A 57 8.78 -3.54 8.05
C PHE A 57 8.98 -3.02 9.48
N GLU A 58 10.17 -3.18 10.05
CA GLU A 58 10.49 -2.66 11.39
C GLU A 58 10.36 -1.13 11.44
N ALA A 59 10.82 -0.42 10.41
CA ALA A 59 10.63 1.03 10.31
C ALA A 59 9.16 1.43 10.20
N ALA A 60 8.35 0.70 9.42
CA ALA A 60 6.92 0.94 9.33
C ALA A 60 6.21 0.66 10.66
N LEU A 61 6.59 -0.43 11.35
CA LEU A 61 6.03 -0.79 12.65
C LEU A 61 6.34 0.26 13.71
N GLU A 62 7.59 0.74 13.78
CA GLU A 62 7.99 1.82 14.68
C GLU A 62 7.22 3.11 14.38
N ALA A 63 7.07 3.45 13.09
CA ALA A 63 6.34 4.65 12.68
C ALA A 63 4.85 4.63 13.06
N VAL A 64 4.19 3.46 13.08
CA VAL A 64 2.77 3.33 13.45
C VAL A 64 2.52 3.03 14.92
N ASP A 65 3.53 2.62 15.69
CA ASP A 65 3.36 2.38 17.13
C ASP A 65 2.90 3.66 17.86
N GLU A 66 3.39 4.81 17.39
CA GLU A 66 3.11 6.13 17.95
C GLU A 66 2.10 6.95 17.11
N ALA A 67 1.64 6.42 15.96
CA ALA A 67 0.79 7.14 15.01
C ALA A 67 -0.55 6.44 14.75
N ALA A 68 -1.62 7.22 14.70
CA ALA A 68 -2.95 6.81 14.28
C ALA A 68 -3.14 7.19 12.80
N ILE A 69 -2.81 6.27 11.90
CA ILE A 69 -3.02 6.47 10.47
C ILE A 69 -4.49 6.76 10.18
N ASP A 70 -4.79 8.03 9.86
CA ASP A 70 -6.14 8.55 9.60
C ASP A 70 -6.29 9.17 8.21
N GLY A 71 -5.17 9.51 7.55
CA GLY A 71 -5.13 9.93 6.16
C GLY A 71 -4.69 8.79 5.25
N VAL A 72 -5.40 8.58 4.14
CA VAL A 72 -4.97 7.67 3.07
C VAL A 72 -5.18 8.35 1.73
N ASP A 73 -4.10 8.49 0.98
CA ASP A 73 -4.11 8.94 -0.41
C ASP A 73 -3.59 7.82 -1.31
N VAL A 74 -4.16 7.66 -2.50
CA VAL A 74 -3.79 6.57 -3.41
C VAL A 74 -3.54 7.12 -4.81
N TYR A 75 -2.32 6.93 -5.28
CA TYR A 75 -1.95 7.23 -6.67
C TYR A 75 -2.09 5.96 -7.49
N ALA A 76 -2.97 5.95 -8.48
CA ALA A 76 -3.22 4.79 -9.32
C ALA A 76 -2.65 4.95 -10.73
N GLY A 77 -2.20 3.82 -11.28
CA GLY A 77 -1.87 3.65 -12.68
C GLY A 77 -2.18 2.24 -13.14
N ALA A 78 -2.25 2.02 -14.45
CA ALA A 78 -2.42 0.68 -15.01
C ALA A 78 -1.58 0.51 -16.27
N ALA A 79 -1.00 -0.68 -16.45
CA ALA A 79 -0.32 -1.09 -17.67
C ALA A 79 -0.34 -2.61 -17.82
N ASP A 80 -0.52 -3.09 -19.06
CA ASP A 80 -0.41 -4.52 -19.40
C ASP A 80 -1.28 -5.47 -18.56
N GLY A 81 -2.47 -5.03 -18.15
CA GLY A 81 -3.40 -5.84 -17.34
C GLY A 81 -3.07 -5.90 -15.84
N VAL A 82 -2.06 -5.13 -15.41
CA VAL A 82 -1.67 -4.93 -14.02
C VAL A 82 -1.97 -3.49 -13.65
N ALA A 83 -2.60 -3.32 -12.50
CA ALA A 83 -2.87 -2.00 -11.99
C ALA A 83 -2.09 -1.76 -10.69
N TYR A 84 -1.40 -0.64 -10.68
CA TYR A 84 -0.42 -0.22 -9.68
C TYR A 84 -1.06 0.85 -8.79
N ARG A 85 -0.87 0.74 -7.48
CA ARG A 85 -1.32 1.74 -6.51
C ARG A 85 -0.19 2.06 -5.56
N LEU A 86 0.15 3.32 -5.45
CA LEU A 86 0.96 3.82 -4.36
C LEU A 86 0.02 4.31 -3.26
N VAL A 87 -0.06 3.55 -2.17
CA VAL A 87 -0.85 3.90 -0.98
C VAL A 87 0.02 4.75 -0.07
N VAL A 88 -0.39 5.99 0.15
CA VAL A 88 0.27 6.94 1.05
C VAL A 88 -0.61 7.09 2.28
N ALA A 89 -0.23 6.39 3.36
CA ALA A 89 -0.95 6.42 4.62
C ALA A 89 -0.26 7.39 5.57
N THR A 90 -0.98 8.37 6.10
CA THR A 90 -0.41 9.47 6.88
C THR A 90 -1.10 9.64 8.21
N ASP A 91 -0.34 10.14 9.18
CA ASP A 91 -0.85 10.75 10.41
C ASP A 91 -0.29 12.17 10.47
N GLU A 92 -1.18 13.17 10.38
CA GLU A 92 -0.76 14.57 10.40
C GLU A 92 -0.33 15.05 11.79
N ALA A 93 -0.81 14.42 12.87
CA ALA A 93 -0.53 14.81 14.24
C ALA A 93 0.84 14.30 14.74
N ALA A 94 1.22 13.11 14.32
CA ALA A 94 2.51 12.46 14.56
C ALA A 94 3.54 12.76 13.46
N GLU A 95 3.13 13.44 12.38
CA GLU A 95 3.98 13.77 11.23
C GLU A 95 4.61 12.52 10.61
N VAL A 96 3.79 11.48 10.39
CA VAL A 96 4.20 10.17 9.85
C VAL A 96 3.60 9.94 8.47
N ALA A 97 4.37 9.34 7.56
CA ALA A 97 3.91 8.93 6.23
C ALA A 97 4.46 7.56 5.81
N LEU A 98 3.58 6.63 5.44
CA LEU A 98 3.93 5.33 4.87
C LEU A 98 3.59 5.33 3.38
N CYS A 99 4.60 5.22 2.52
CA CYS A 99 4.46 5.18 1.08
C CYS A 99 4.65 3.73 0.61
N ILE A 100 3.54 3.02 0.40
CA ILE A 100 3.51 1.59 0.13
C ILE A 100 3.01 1.33 -1.30
N PRO A 101 3.89 0.96 -2.24
CA PRO A 101 3.48 0.58 -3.58
C PRO A 101 2.85 -0.81 -3.58
N THR A 102 1.86 -1.02 -4.43
CA THR A 102 1.12 -2.28 -4.60
C THR A 102 0.83 -2.52 -6.07
N TYR A 103 0.74 -3.79 -6.48
CA TYR A 103 0.33 -4.20 -7.82
C TYR A 103 -0.73 -5.29 -7.72
N ILE A 104 -1.76 -5.21 -8.55
CA ILE A 104 -2.89 -6.15 -8.57
C ILE A 104 -3.31 -6.36 -10.02
N GLY A 105 -3.46 -7.61 -10.45
CA GLY A 105 -4.01 -7.94 -11.76
C GLY A 105 -5.49 -7.56 -11.87
N ASP A 106 -5.99 -7.26 -13.08
CA ASP A 106 -7.36 -6.79 -13.27
C ASP A 106 -8.45 -7.71 -12.69
N GLU A 107 -8.27 -9.03 -12.79
CA GLU A 107 -9.24 -10.01 -12.27
C GLU A 107 -9.30 -10.01 -10.73
N ASP A 108 -8.13 -9.99 -10.08
CA ASP A 108 -8.01 -9.89 -8.63
C ASP A 108 -8.53 -8.54 -8.13
N LEU A 109 -8.26 -7.47 -8.87
CA LEU A 109 -8.72 -6.12 -8.54
C LEU A 109 -10.24 -6.03 -8.56
N ALA A 110 -10.88 -6.59 -9.59
CA ALA A 110 -12.34 -6.62 -9.68
C ALA A 110 -12.96 -7.41 -8.52
N SER A 111 -12.36 -8.53 -8.17
CA SER A 111 -12.78 -9.38 -7.04
C SER A 111 -12.61 -8.64 -5.70
N LEU A 112 -11.47 -7.97 -5.52
CA LEU A 112 -11.17 -7.18 -4.33
C LEU A 112 -12.12 -5.97 -4.19
N ARG A 113 -12.45 -5.29 -5.30
CA ARG A 113 -13.42 -4.18 -5.31
C ARG A 113 -14.79 -4.62 -4.84
N ALA A 114 -15.27 -5.77 -5.31
CA ALA A 114 -16.56 -6.31 -4.89
C ALA A 114 -16.57 -6.65 -3.39
N ALA A 115 -15.50 -7.23 -2.87
CA ALA A 115 -15.38 -7.54 -1.45
C ALA A 115 -15.27 -6.30 -0.57
N ALA A 116 -14.42 -5.35 -0.92
CA ALA A 116 -14.26 -4.10 -0.18
C ALA A 116 -15.56 -3.27 -0.18
N ALA A 117 -16.32 -3.26 -1.27
CA ALA A 117 -17.63 -2.62 -1.32
C ALA A 117 -18.69 -3.32 -0.42
N ALA A 118 -18.55 -4.63 -0.21
CA ALA A 118 -19.43 -5.39 0.68
C ALA A 118 -19.07 -5.22 2.16
N ASP A 119 -17.77 -5.17 2.47
CA ASP A 119 -17.25 -4.94 3.82
C ASP A 119 -17.38 -3.47 4.26
N GLY A 120 -17.30 -2.55 3.29
CA GLY A 120 -17.32 -1.11 3.51
C GLY A 120 -15.92 -0.51 3.72
N ALA A 121 -14.87 -1.34 3.76
CA ALA A 121 -13.48 -0.92 3.91
C ALA A 121 -12.53 -1.84 3.12
N LEU A 122 -11.29 -1.39 2.96
CA LEU A 122 -10.18 -2.20 2.45
C LEU A 122 -9.02 -2.14 3.44
N THR A 123 -8.37 -3.27 3.74
CA THR A 123 -7.19 -3.28 4.60
C THR A 123 -5.92 -3.54 3.79
N VAL A 124 -4.89 -2.71 3.96
CA VAL A 124 -3.53 -3.02 3.45
C VAL A 124 -2.70 -3.50 4.62
N ARG A 125 -2.27 -4.77 4.58
CA ARG A 125 -1.49 -5.40 5.64
C ARG A 125 -0.05 -5.56 5.23
N LEU A 126 0.84 -4.84 5.90
CA LEU A 126 2.28 -4.99 5.76
C LEU A 126 2.74 -6.15 6.64
N ARG A 127 3.56 -7.05 6.10
CA ARG A 127 4.09 -8.22 6.81
C ARG A 127 5.55 -8.47 6.46
N PRO A 128 6.37 -8.93 7.41
CA PRO A 128 7.68 -9.47 7.12
C PRO A 128 7.55 -10.90 6.56
N LEU A 129 8.66 -11.45 6.06
CA LEU A 129 8.71 -12.82 5.51
C LEU A 129 8.35 -13.89 6.56
N ASP A 130 8.77 -13.68 7.81
CA ASP A 130 8.53 -14.60 8.94
C ASP A 130 7.10 -14.54 9.50
N ASP A 131 6.27 -13.58 9.06
CA ASP A 131 4.87 -13.38 9.49
C ASP A 131 4.63 -13.21 11.01
N ARG A 132 5.69 -12.90 11.76
CA ARG A 132 5.64 -12.70 13.22
C ARG A 132 4.70 -11.58 13.67
N ASP A 133 4.69 -10.47 12.93
CA ASP A 133 3.99 -9.23 13.25
C ASP A 133 3.40 -8.63 11.96
N HIS A 134 2.45 -7.71 12.09
CA HIS A 134 1.87 -7.02 10.95
C HIS A 134 1.43 -5.59 11.27
N VAL A 135 1.49 -4.73 10.26
CA VAL A 135 0.91 -3.38 10.29
C VAL A 135 -0.33 -3.38 9.42
N ALA A 136 -1.47 -2.94 9.95
CA ALA A 136 -2.71 -2.84 9.21
C ALA A 136 -3.06 -1.38 8.96
N ILE A 137 -3.15 -1.01 7.69
CA ILE A 137 -3.63 0.29 7.23
C ILE A 137 -5.09 0.10 6.79
N ALA A 138 -6.01 0.75 7.48
CA ALA A 138 -7.42 0.71 7.14
C ALA A 138 -7.76 1.82 6.13
N ILE A 139 -8.45 1.45 5.06
CA ILE A 139 -8.99 2.36 4.05
C ILE A 139 -10.50 2.32 4.19
N ASP A 140 -11.04 3.26 4.97
CA ASP A 140 -12.47 3.34 5.32
C ASP A 140 -13.35 3.73 4.11
N ASP A 141 -12.78 4.48 3.16
CA ASP A 141 -13.41 4.73 1.86
C ASP A 141 -12.71 3.91 0.78
N PRO A 142 -13.17 2.69 0.44
CA PRO A 142 -12.48 1.84 -0.52
C PRO A 142 -12.43 2.45 -1.93
N ALA A 143 -13.30 3.43 -2.24
CA ALA A 143 -13.30 4.07 -3.54
C ALA A 143 -11.97 4.80 -3.82
N VAL A 144 -11.28 5.36 -2.81
CA VAL A 144 -9.95 5.96 -3.02
C VAL A 144 -8.95 4.98 -3.61
N PHE A 145 -9.04 3.68 -3.29
CA PHE A 145 -8.12 2.67 -3.79
C PHE A 145 -8.45 2.20 -5.22
N PHE A 146 -9.74 2.16 -5.58
CA PHE A 146 -10.21 1.63 -6.87
C PHE A 146 -10.52 2.68 -7.93
N ASP A 147 -10.88 3.89 -7.51
CA ASP A 147 -11.36 5.01 -8.33
C ASP A 147 -10.38 6.19 -8.31
N ALA A 148 -9.16 5.96 -7.81
CA ALA A 148 -8.10 6.96 -7.78
C ALA A 148 -8.01 7.68 -9.14
N PRO A 149 -7.91 9.03 -9.12
CA PRO A 149 -8.09 9.84 -10.31
C PRO A 149 -7.09 9.42 -11.38
N GLU A 150 -7.59 9.17 -12.59
CA GLU A 150 -6.76 8.97 -13.78
C GLU A 150 -5.79 10.17 -13.88
N SER A 151 -4.50 9.93 -13.59
CA SER A 151 -3.43 10.93 -13.81
C SER A 151 -3.03 11.02 -15.28
#